data_AF-A0A914BA19-F1
#
_entry.id   AF-A0A914BA19-F1
#
_cell.length_a   1.000
_cell.length_b   1.000
_cell.length_c   1.000
_cell.angle_alpha   90.00
_cell.angle_beta   90.00
_cell.angle_gamma   90.00
#
_symmetry.space_group_name_H-M   'P 1'
#
loop_
_entity.id
_entity.type
_entity.pdbx_description
1 polymer ?
#
loop_
_entity_poly.entity_id
_entity_poly.type
_entity_poly.pdbx_seq_one_letter_code
_entity_poly.pdbx_strand_id
1 'polypeptide(L)'
;MGLVQCFREMFSSSTRRKPVQRDAIPTPLHRCLGVVDLTLLGVGSMIGSGSFLLPGQVSGVVAGPAALLVFFLSGMLASLSGLCYIECALQLPGTGASYLYAYATLGEMIAFLTGWSGMAARIVALAFIGQVWSAYLDDALGGSIGNATVQFVLGGQEWNAPLLGTHPDFIAGLLILVSGGIISLGTNVFSKANNLFMITTLLTLMLVFIVAMIHADFSLVTEHGFAPRGVGFDDIVGSAILAYAGYAGIEAIALAAEEAKDQSKDLLIGLVSALGISILVYMTGVLSVTVLTEYSNIDLKTPFEAAFNDLDGLRWMKYIVAVGALCSITGGALNLSYAMTRFIYPMSRDGLLPSVLSRTNERTKTPLLANLLGTCICVVFAVLIDIKILIQTNSMLYTLETVIIIFAVTILRYRPPNRSDGYVELGGVDKADFKEGANEAHGRKNTTSDLNGLLKPKPETDTAETNATNELPKRPSWIHKGCAIILRWIREHTTRSVILSLCFHLIFEFLLVALLTFRMDDLLRVHDPGLILGIVVSSALTLVSCCPLLLLPQYTDDLPFKVPLMPFLPLIALLAAVILLLHFNSLVYVGVVVWLCLGLIVYFTYGMKQSVEATRQDVHLNDQ
;
A
#
# COMPACT_ATOMS: atom_id res chain seq x y z
N MET A 1 -39.45 -16.98 -8.46
CA MET A 1 -39.00 -17.04 -7.05
C MET A 1 -37.52 -17.43 -6.94
N GLY A 2 -37.04 -18.50 -7.58
CA GLY A 2 -35.65 -18.96 -7.45
C GLY A 2 -34.55 -17.96 -7.85
N LEU A 3 -34.75 -17.14 -8.88
CA LEU A 3 -33.75 -16.17 -9.36
C LEU A 3 -33.52 -15.03 -8.35
N VAL A 4 -34.60 -14.52 -7.74
CA VAL A 4 -34.55 -13.46 -6.71
C VAL A 4 -33.92 -13.99 -5.43
N GLN A 5 -34.21 -15.24 -5.07
CA GLN A 5 -33.60 -15.88 -3.89
C GLN A 5 -32.11 -16.13 -4.11
N CYS A 6 -31.72 -16.61 -5.29
CA CYS A 6 -30.31 -16.75 -5.69
C CYS A 6 -29.58 -15.41 -5.67
N PHE A 7 -30.19 -14.33 -6.18
CA PHE A 7 -29.59 -12.98 -6.09
C PHE A 7 -29.44 -12.51 -4.64
N ARG A 8 -30.40 -12.82 -3.77
CA ARG A 8 -30.35 -12.44 -2.35
C ARG A 8 -29.25 -13.21 -1.61
N GLU A 9 -29.12 -14.51 -1.87
CA GLU A 9 -28.05 -15.37 -1.31
C GLU A 9 -26.67 -14.95 -1.83
N MET A 10 -26.56 -14.62 -3.11
CA MET A 10 -25.33 -14.11 -3.70
C MET A 10 -24.94 -12.76 -3.07
N PHE A 11 -25.90 -11.85 -2.86
CA PHE A 11 -25.67 -10.56 -2.23
C PHE A 11 -25.29 -10.68 -0.75
N SER A 12 -25.99 -11.53 0.02
CA SER A 12 -25.63 -11.78 1.42
C SER A 12 -24.25 -12.41 1.54
N SER A 13 -23.94 -13.37 0.66
CA SER A 13 -22.63 -14.02 0.60
C SER A 13 -21.50 -13.05 0.28
N SER A 14 -21.72 -12.18 -0.72
CA SER A 14 -20.72 -11.19 -1.17
C SER A 14 -20.43 -10.10 -0.14
N THR A 15 -21.36 -9.86 0.79
CA THR A 15 -21.26 -8.82 1.83
C THR A 15 -20.88 -9.35 3.20
N ARG A 16 -20.59 -10.66 3.32
CA ARG A 16 -20.07 -11.25 4.57
C ARG A 16 -18.80 -10.54 5.01
N ARG A 17 -18.68 -10.28 6.31
CA ARG A 17 -17.48 -9.69 6.89
C ARG A 17 -16.80 -10.71 7.78
N LYS A 18 -15.52 -10.49 8.06
CA LYS A 18 -14.76 -11.35 8.96
C LYS A 18 -14.75 -10.79 10.40
N PRO A 19 -15.12 -11.60 11.41
CA PRO A 19 -14.84 -11.27 12.81
C PRO A 19 -13.35 -11.22 13.04
N VAL A 20 -12.86 -10.09 13.54
CA VAL A 20 -11.48 -10.00 14.01
C VAL A 20 -11.53 -9.70 15.50
N GLN A 21 -11.14 -10.69 16.30
CA GLN A 21 -10.88 -10.49 17.73
C GLN A 21 -9.58 -9.70 17.87
N ARG A 22 -9.59 -8.65 18.72
CA ARG A 22 -8.39 -7.84 19.01
C ARG A 22 -7.37 -8.60 19.87
N ASP A 23 -7.82 -9.61 20.61
CA ASP A 23 -6.95 -10.40 21.49
C ASP A 23 -6.02 -11.31 20.69
N ALA A 24 -4.83 -11.54 21.23
CA ALA A 24 -3.76 -12.28 20.58
C ALA A 24 -4.22 -13.67 20.12
N ILE A 25 -4.66 -13.76 18.87
CA ILE A 25 -4.94 -15.02 18.20
C ILE A 25 -3.63 -15.82 18.22
N PRO A 26 -3.62 -17.08 18.67
CA PRO A 26 -2.45 -17.93 18.52
C PRO A 26 -2.14 -18.06 17.03
N THR A 27 -1.08 -17.38 16.59
CA THR A 27 -0.64 -17.41 15.20
C THR A 27 0.27 -18.62 14.99
N PRO A 28 0.15 -19.35 13.86
CA PRO A 28 1.08 -20.43 13.52
C PRO A 28 2.47 -19.89 13.09
N LEU A 29 2.59 -18.57 12.91
CA LEU A 29 3.80 -17.87 12.50
C LEU A 29 4.60 -17.40 13.73
N HIS A 30 5.92 -17.47 13.65
CA HIS A 30 6.80 -17.12 14.76
C HIS A 30 7.05 -15.60 14.80
N ARG A 31 6.81 -14.96 15.95
CA ARG A 31 7.15 -13.55 16.19
C ARG A 31 8.66 -13.39 16.31
N CYS A 32 9.33 -13.07 15.19
CA CYS A 32 10.79 -13.04 15.10
C CYS A 32 11.36 -11.69 14.64
N LEU A 33 10.56 -10.86 13.98
CA LEU A 33 11.02 -9.60 13.39
C LEU A 33 11.02 -8.49 14.45
N GLY A 34 12.17 -7.84 14.66
CA GLY A 34 12.27 -6.63 15.48
C GLY A 34 12.25 -5.36 14.63
N VAL A 35 12.43 -4.21 15.29
CA VAL A 35 12.53 -2.89 14.63
C VAL A 35 13.51 -2.89 13.46
N VAL A 36 14.75 -3.38 13.66
CA VAL A 36 15.80 -3.37 12.63
C VAL A 36 15.40 -4.18 11.41
N ASP A 37 14.82 -5.38 11.61
CA ASP A 37 14.40 -6.24 10.52
C ASP A 37 13.24 -5.60 9.73
N LEU A 38 12.29 -4.95 10.42
CA LEU A 38 11.18 -4.25 9.78
C LEU A 38 11.63 -2.98 9.05
N THR A 39 12.58 -2.22 9.61
CA THR A 39 13.19 -1.08 8.93
C THR A 39 13.89 -1.55 7.65
N LEU A 40 14.75 -2.57 7.73
CA LEU A 40 15.46 -3.09 6.56
C LEU A 40 14.51 -3.74 5.54
N LEU A 41 13.43 -4.38 5.99
CA LEU A 41 12.36 -4.87 5.12
C LEU A 41 11.68 -3.72 4.36
N GLY A 42 11.33 -2.64 5.06
CA GLY A 42 10.72 -1.46 4.46
C GLY A 42 11.65 -0.76 3.47
N VAL A 43 12.89 -0.50 3.88
CA VAL A 43 13.93 0.12 3.03
C VAL A 43 14.18 -0.75 1.79
N GLY A 44 14.36 -2.05 1.96
CA GLY A 44 14.61 -2.97 0.85
C GLY A 44 13.42 -3.15 -0.09
N SER A 45 12.20 -2.90 0.39
CA SER A 45 11.00 -2.92 -0.44
C SER A 45 10.82 -1.62 -1.24
N MET A 46 11.27 -0.48 -0.72
CA MET A 46 11.20 0.83 -1.41
C MET A 46 12.38 1.09 -2.35
N ILE A 47 13.61 0.81 -1.92
CA ILE A 47 14.85 1.15 -2.64
C ILE A 47 14.99 0.30 -3.93
N GLY A 48 14.76 -1.02 -3.84
CA GLY A 48 14.77 -2.00 -4.94
C GLY A 48 15.66 -1.64 -6.14
N SER A 49 15.10 -1.72 -7.36
CA SER A 49 15.74 -1.13 -8.54
C SER A 49 15.69 0.40 -8.55
N GLY A 50 14.64 1.00 -7.95
CA GLY A 50 14.34 2.42 -8.05
C GLY A 50 15.49 3.34 -7.64
N SER A 51 16.25 2.98 -6.61
CA SER A 51 17.39 3.74 -6.10
C SER A 51 18.51 4.00 -7.11
N PHE A 52 18.71 3.11 -8.07
CA PHE A 52 19.75 3.25 -9.09
C PHE A 52 19.25 3.81 -10.43
N LEU A 53 17.92 3.90 -10.66
CA LEU A 53 17.38 4.48 -11.90
C LEU A 53 16.67 5.82 -11.66
N LEU A 54 15.78 5.86 -10.69
CA LEU A 54 14.84 6.97 -10.51
C LEU A 54 15.54 8.31 -10.23
N PRO A 55 16.64 8.39 -9.46
CA PRO A 55 17.36 9.65 -9.30
C PRO A 55 17.77 10.27 -10.64
N GLY A 56 18.37 9.49 -11.54
CA GLY A 56 18.75 9.97 -12.86
C GLY A 56 17.55 10.28 -13.75
N GLN A 57 16.52 9.44 -13.74
CA GLN A 57 15.34 9.66 -14.57
C GLN A 57 14.56 10.91 -14.17
N VAL A 58 14.32 11.11 -12.87
CA VAL A 58 13.64 12.30 -12.34
C VAL A 58 14.49 13.54 -12.56
N SER A 59 15.80 13.47 -12.33
CA SER A 59 16.74 14.57 -12.62
C SER A 59 16.80 14.91 -14.11
N GLY A 60 16.65 13.93 -14.99
CA GLY A 60 16.52 14.15 -16.43
C GLY A 60 15.23 14.88 -16.79
N VAL A 61 14.07 14.46 -16.24
CA VAL A 61 12.78 15.06 -16.61
C VAL A 61 12.59 16.48 -16.06
N VAL A 62 12.77 16.70 -14.75
CA VAL A 62 12.66 18.05 -14.12
C VAL A 62 13.89 18.92 -14.45
N ALA A 63 14.91 18.32 -15.07
CA ALA A 63 16.20 18.93 -15.38
C ALA A 63 16.87 19.55 -14.16
N GLY A 64 17.52 18.73 -13.34
CA GLY A 64 18.50 19.20 -12.37
C GLY A 64 18.07 19.13 -10.89
N PRO A 65 18.56 20.06 -10.04
CA PRO A 65 18.48 19.95 -8.57
C PRO A 65 17.06 19.94 -7.99
N ALA A 66 16.07 20.46 -8.73
CA ALA A 66 14.66 20.41 -8.35
C ALA A 66 14.14 18.99 -8.06
N ALA A 67 14.77 17.97 -8.63
CA ALA A 67 14.50 16.57 -8.31
C ALA A 67 14.60 16.27 -6.80
N LEU A 68 15.45 16.99 -6.05
CA LEU A 68 15.54 16.86 -4.58
C LEU A 68 14.20 17.16 -3.89
N LEU A 69 13.55 18.26 -4.28
CA LEU A 69 12.25 18.62 -3.73
C LEU A 69 11.16 17.66 -4.18
N VAL A 70 11.22 17.21 -5.44
CA VAL A 70 10.25 16.25 -5.97
C VAL A 70 10.31 14.93 -5.19
N PHE A 71 11.50 14.39 -4.91
CA PHE A 71 11.64 13.19 -4.09
C PHE A 71 11.21 13.40 -2.64
N PHE A 72 11.55 14.55 -2.04
CA PHE A 72 11.14 14.87 -0.68
C PHE A 72 9.61 14.94 -0.55
N LEU A 73 8.95 15.70 -1.43
CA LEU A 73 7.50 15.86 -1.45
C LEU A 73 6.79 14.53 -1.77
N SER A 74 7.33 13.73 -2.71
CA SER A 74 6.79 12.41 -3.04
C SER A 74 6.91 11.45 -1.86
N GLY A 75 8.00 11.51 -1.10
CA GLY A 75 8.19 10.72 0.12
C GLY A 75 7.22 11.13 1.23
N MET A 76 6.97 12.43 1.40
CA MET A 76 5.93 12.92 2.31
C MET A 76 4.55 12.40 1.91
N LEU A 77 4.22 12.43 0.61
CA LEU A 77 2.95 11.92 0.09
C LEU A 77 2.80 10.41 0.30
N ALA A 78 3.85 9.64 0.03
CA ALA A 78 3.89 8.20 0.29
C ALA A 78 3.74 7.87 1.78
N SER A 79 4.29 8.72 2.67
CA SER A 79 4.13 8.55 4.12
C SER A 79 2.67 8.59 4.56
N LEU A 80 1.83 9.40 3.91
CA LEU A 80 0.40 9.48 4.24
C LEU A 80 -0.28 8.12 4.04
N SER A 81 0.07 7.43 2.95
CA SER A 81 -0.43 6.09 2.67
C SER A 81 0.11 5.08 3.70
N GLY A 82 1.41 5.14 4.00
CA GLY A 82 2.05 4.28 5.02
C GLY A 82 1.41 4.38 6.40
N LEU A 83 1.09 5.60 6.86
CA LEU A 83 0.43 5.79 8.16
C LEU A 83 -0.97 5.16 8.18
N CYS A 84 -1.70 5.20 7.06
CA CYS A 84 -3.00 4.50 6.93
C CYS A 84 -2.85 2.97 7.06
N TYR A 85 -1.80 2.40 6.44
CA TYR A 85 -1.47 0.99 6.59
C TYR A 85 -1.18 0.61 8.05
N ILE A 86 -0.42 1.43 8.77
CA ILE A 86 -0.07 1.16 10.18
C ILE A 86 -1.29 1.25 11.08
N GLU A 87 -2.15 2.26 10.94
CA GLU A 87 -3.37 2.32 11.76
C GLU A 87 -4.27 1.09 11.50
N CYS A 88 -4.43 0.65 10.25
CA CYS A 88 -5.14 -0.59 9.94
C CYS A 88 -4.47 -1.82 10.56
N ALA A 89 -3.13 -1.93 10.48
CA ALA A 89 -2.37 -3.07 11.03
C ALA A 89 -2.50 -3.18 12.55
N LEU A 90 -2.55 -2.03 13.24
CA LEU A 90 -2.75 -1.97 14.70
C LEU A 90 -4.19 -2.25 15.11
N GLN A 91 -5.17 -1.88 14.27
CA GLN A 91 -6.58 -2.17 14.52
C GLN A 91 -6.95 -3.63 14.26
N LEU A 92 -6.32 -4.24 13.25
CA LEU A 92 -6.60 -5.59 12.77
C LEU A 92 -5.29 -6.39 12.69
N PRO A 93 -4.75 -6.84 13.84
CA PRO A 93 -3.48 -7.58 13.89
C PRO A 93 -3.67 -9.00 13.33
N GLY A 94 -3.58 -9.15 12.01
CA GLY A 94 -3.75 -10.44 11.33
C GLY A 94 -3.07 -10.54 9.96
N THR A 95 -2.89 -11.76 9.45
CA THR A 95 -2.25 -12.02 8.15
C THR A 95 -3.19 -11.60 7.03
N GLY A 96 -2.63 -10.94 6.02
CA GLY A 96 -3.33 -10.60 4.78
C GLY A 96 -3.45 -9.11 4.50
N ALA A 97 -2.96 -8.24 5.39
CA ALA A 97 -2.90 -6.79 5.19
C ALA A 97 -4.20 -6.23 4.55
N SER A 98 -4.11 -5.64 3.36
CA SER A 98 -5.24 -5.04 2.63
C SER A 98 -6.42 -5.99 2.41
N TYR A 99 -6.18 -7.28 2.14
CA TYR A 99 -7.23 -8.29 2.04
C TYR A 99 -8.01 -8.41 3.35
N LEU A 100 -7.32 -8.52 4.48
CA LEU A 100 -7.95 -8.63 5.80
C LEU A 100 -8.73 -7.36 6.15
N TYR A 101 -8.14 -6.19 5.87
CA TYR A 101 -8.77 -4.89 6.14
C TYR A 101 -10.05 -4.72 5.34
N ALA A 102 -10.04 -5.08 4.05
CA ALA A 102 -11.21 -5.10 3.20
C ALA A 102 -12.26 -6.11 3.68
N TYR A 103 -11.85 -7.30 4.17
CA TYR A 103 -12.77 -8.32 4.66
C TYR A 103 -13.49 -7.88 5.94
N ALA A 104 -12.79 -7.18 6.84
CA ALA A 104 -13.38 -6.65 8.06
C ALA A 104 -14.35 -5.47 7.81
N THR A 105 -14.15 -4.71 6.72
CA THR A 105 -14.82 -3.42 6.49
C THR A 105 -15.81 -3.42 5.33
N LEU A 106 -15.42 -3.89 4.15
CA LEU A 106 -16.15 -3.76 2.89
C LEU A 106 -16.93 -5.04 2.53
N GLY A 107 -16.43 -6.20 2.95
CA GLY A 107 -17.07 -7.50 2.76
C GLY A 107 -16.25 -8.47 1.91
N GLU A 108 -16.71 -9.71 1.81
CA GLU A 108 -15.98 -10.86 1.28
C GLU A 108 -15.61 -10.71 -0.20
N MET A 109 -16.52 -10.23 -1.05
CA MET A 109 -16.25 -10.09 -2.48
C MET A 109 -15.18 -9.02 -2.74
N ILE A 110 -15.30 -7.86 -2.09
CA ILE A 110 -14.31 -6.79 -2.21
C ILE A 110 -12.98 -7.25 -1.63
N ALA A 111 -12.99 -7.95 -0.48
CA ALA A 111 -11.79 -8.55 0.08
C ALA A 111 -11.12 -9.51 -0.90
N PHE A 112 -11.88 -10.43 -1.50
CA PHE A 112 -11.35 -11.34 -2.51
C PHE A 112 -10.70 -10.57 -3.67
N LEU A 113 -11.36 -9.56 -4.23
CA LEU A 113 -10.80 -8.76 -5.32
C LEU A 113 -9.55 -7.99 -4.90
N THR A 114 -9.51 -7.47 -3.67
CA THR A 114 -8.32 -6.82 -3.10
C THR A 114 -7.17 -7.81 -2.97
N GLY A 115 -7.42 -9.01 -2.43
CA GLY A 115 -6.39 -10.05 -2.30
C GLY A 115 -5.93 -10.60 -3.66
N TRP A 116 -6.86 -10.79 -4.60
CA TRP A 116 -6.61 -11.20 -5.98
C TRP A 116 -5.74 -10.20 -6.74
N SER A 117 -6.02 -8.91 -6.56
CA SER A 117 -5.25 -7.81 -7.15
C SER A 117 -3.89 -7.65 -6.47
N GLY A 118 -3.83 -7.74 -5.13
CA GLY A 118 -2.60 -7.66 -4.35
C GLY A 118 -1.64 -8.80 -4.66
N MET A 119 -2.14 -10.04 -4.80
CA MET A 119 -1.36 -11.19 -5.26
C MET A 119 -0.77 -10.94 -6.65
N ALA A 120 -1.60 -10.49 -7.60
CA ALA A 120 -1.17 -10.21 -8.96
C ALA A 120 -0.14 -9.07 -9.02
N ALA A 121 -0.31 -8.04 -8.19
CA ALA A 121 0.65 -6.94 -8.07
C ALA A 121 2.02 -7.49 -7.71
N ARG A 122 2.14 -8.40 -6.72
CA ARG A 122 3.44 -9.00 -6.35
C ARG A 122 4.03 -9.89 -7.43
N ILE A 123 3.21 -10.66 -8.14
CA ILE A 123 3.68 -11.54 -9.23
C ILE A 123 4.25 -10.69 -10.37
N VAL A 124 3.50 -9.68 -10.81
CA VAL A 124 3.92 -8.75 -11.86
C VAL A 124 5.13 -7.93 -11.38
N ALA A 125 5.14 -7.52 -10.11
CA ALA A 125 6.24 -6.79 -9.51
C ALA A 125 7.55 -7.59 -9.57
N LEU A 126 7.49 -8.83 -9.12
CA LEU A 126 8.65 -9.73 -9.07
C LEU A 126 9.16 -10.05 -10.49
N ALA A 127 8.24 -10.15 -11.47
CA ALA A 127 8.60 -10.37 -12.86
C ALA A 127 9.37 -9.20 -13.45
N PHE A 128 8.90 -7.96 -13.26
CA PHE A 128 9.62 -6.79 -13.75
C PHE A 128 10.97 -6.62 -13.04
N ILE A 129 11.05 -6.86 -11.72
CA ILE A 129 12.31 -6.76 -10.98
C ILE A 129 13.34 -7.77 -11.52
N GLY A 130 12.89 -8.98 -11.87
CA GLY A 130 13.74 -9.97 -12.53
C GLY A 130 14.29 -9.48 -13.88
N GLN A 131 13.45 -8.86 -14.70
CA GLN A 131 13.88 -8.28 -15.99
C GLN A 131 14.83 -7.09 -15.81
N VAL A 132 14.61 -6.25 -14.79
CA VAL A 132 15.54 -5.16 -14.46
C VAL A 132 16.90 -5.73 -14.04
N TRP A 133 16.92 -6.79 -13.22
CA TRP A 133 18.16 -7.47 -12.84
C TRP A 133 18.92 -8.00 -14.07
N SER A 134 18.20 -8.66 -14.96
CA SER A 134 18.73 -9.20 -16.21
C SER A 134 19.31 -8.10 -17.11
N ALA A 135 18.59 -6.99 -17.27
CA ALA A 135 19.03 -5.84 -18.05
C ALA A 135 20.31 -5.19 -17.48
N TYR A 136 20.42 -5.05 -16.16
CA TYR A 136 21.64 -4.55 -15.51
C TYR A 136 22.83 -5.48 -15.74
N LEU A 137 22.61 -6.80 -15.63
CA LEU A 137 23.66 -7.78 -15.90
C LEU A 137 24.08 -7.75 -17.38
N ASP A 138 23.12 -7.64 -18.29
CA ASP A 138 23.40 -7.59 -19.73
C ASP A 138 24.17 -6.32 -20.11
N ASP A 139 23.80 -5.15 -19.57
CA ASP A 139 24.54 -3.89 -19.81
C ASP A 139 25.98 -3.97 -19.27
N ALA A 140 26.16 -4.52 -18.07
CA ALA A 140 27.49 -4.74 -17.49
C ALA A 140 28.36 -5.67 -18.36
N LEU A 141 27.75 -6.56 -19.13
CA LEU A 141 28.39 -7.48 -20.08
C LEU A 141 28.36 -6.98 -21.54
N GLY A 142 27.94 -5.74 -21.79
CA GLY A 142 27.91 -5.12 -23.12
C GLY A 142 26.84 -5.66 -24.07
N GLY A 143 25.71 -6.15 -23.55
CA GLY A 143 24.56 -6.61 -24.35
C GLY A 143 24.71 -8.03 -24.92
N SER A 144 25.65 -8.83 -24.42
CA SER A 144 25.95 -10.15 -24.97
C SER A 144 24.84 -11.18 -24.70
N ILE A 145 24.09 -11.07 -23.59
CA ILE A 145 23.06 -12.03 -23.19
C ILE A 145 21.83 -11.87 -24.09
N GLY A 146 21.34 -10.64 -24.26
CA GLY A 146 20.21 -10.35 -25.16
C GLY A 146 20.52 -10.78 -26.59
N ASN A 147 21.69 -10.37 -27.10
CA ASN A 147 22.13 -10.73 -28.46
C ASN A 147 22.28 -12.24 -28.66
N ALA A 148 22.87 -12.96 -27.69
CA ALA A 148 22.97 -14.41 -27.75
C ALA A 148 21.59 -15.08 -27.75
N THR A 149 20.65 -14.57 -26.94
CA THR A 149 19.29 -15.12 -26.90
C THR A 149 18.59 -14.93 -28.24
N VAL A 150 18.67 -13.74 -28.84
CA VAL A 150 18.10 -13.48 -30.17
C VAL A 150 18.73 -14.37 -31.23
N GLN A 151 20.07 -14.51 -31.23
CA GLN A 151 20.76 -15.33 -32.22
C GLN A 151 20.50 -16.83 -32.08
N PHE A 152 20.64 -17.39 -30.88
CA PHE A 152 20.60 -18.84 -30.66
C PHE A 152 19.20 -19.39 -30.41
N VAL A 153 18.30 -18.61 -29.79
CA VAL A 153 16.94 -19.07 -29.44
C VAL A 153 15.92 -18.66 -30.50
N LEU A 154 16.02 -17.43 -31.00
CA LEU A 154 15.05 -16.90 -31.97
C LEU A 154 15.55 -16.94 -33.43
N GLY A 155 16.74 -17.49 -33.69
CA GLY A 155 17.30 -17.58 -35.04
C GLY A 155 17.58 -16.23 -35.68
N GLY A 156 17.83 -15.19 -34.87
CA GLY A 156 18.13 -13.83 -35.32
C GLY A 156 16.92 -12.92 -35.52
N GLN A 157 15.70 -13.35 -35.18
CA GLN A 157 14.51 -12.50 -35.26
C GLN A 157 13.96 -12.15 -33.88
N GLU A 158 13.67 -10.87 -33.63
CA GLU A 158 13.00 -10.44 -32.40
C GLU A 158 11.51 -10.72 -32.46
N TRP A 159 10.90 -10.93 -31.29
CA TRP A 159 9.45 -10.95 -31.18
C TRP A 159 8.88 -9.56 -31.45
N ASN A 160 7.82 -9.50 -32.25
CA ASN A 160 7.11 -8.27 -32.56
C ASN A 160 5.62 -8.46 -32.23
N ALA A 161 5.32 -8.47 -30.93
CA ALA A 161 3.95 -8.51 -30.43
C ALA A 161 3.80 -7.48 -29.30
N PRO A 162 2.69 -6.73 -29.23
CA PRO A 162 2.53 -5.66 -28.24
C PRO A 162 2.66 -6.12 -26.79
N LEU A 163 2.33 -7.38 -26.50
CA LEU A 163 2.34 -7.96 -25.15
C LEU A 163 3.68 -8.60 -24.77
N LEU A 164 4.44 -9.08 -25.77
CA LEU A 164 5.66 -9.85 -25.54
C LEU A 164 6.88 -8.94 -25.52
N GLY A 165 7.89 -9.31 -24.73
CA GLY A 165 9.21 -8.69 -24.81
C GLY A 165 9.89 -8.94 -26.16
N THR A 166 11.01 -8.28 -26.43
CA THR A 166 11.80 -8.47 -27.67
C THR A 166 12.38 -9.87 -27.80
N HIS A 167 12.73 -10.49 -26.67
CA HIS A 167 13.21 -11.87 -26.57
C HIS A 167 12.79 -12.50 -25.23
N PRO A 168 12.79 -13.84 -25.12
CA PRO A 168 12.55 -14.49 -23.84
C PRO A 168 13.67 -14.20 -22.84
N ASP A 169 13.34 -13.74 -21.63
CA ASP A 169 14.34 -13.40 -20.60
C ASP A 169 14.54 -14.55 -19.59
N PHE A 170 15.37 -15.53 -19.96
CA PHE A 170 15.67 -16.69 -19.12
C PHE A 170 16.46 -16.34 -17.85
N ILE A 171 17.25 -15.28 -17.88
CA ILE A 171 18.07 -14.85 -16.75
C ILE A 171 17.17 -14.24 -15.66
N ALA A 172 16.19 -13.44 -16.04
CA ALA A 172 15.14 -12.98 -15.12
C ALA A 172 14.41 -14.17 -14.47
N GLY A 173 14.03 -15.16 -15.26
CA GLY A 173 13.41 -16.39 -14.76
C GLY A 173 14.29 -17.14 -13.75
N LEU A 174 15.59 -17.26 -14.02
CA LEU A 174 16.53 -17.90 -13.12
C LEU A 174 16.64 -17.18 -11.77
N LEU A 175 16.73 -15.84 -11.78
CA LEU A 175 16.77 -15.06 -10.55
C LEU A 175 15.53 -15.31 -9.69
N ILE A 176 14.35 -15.29 -10.31
CA ILE A 176 13.07 -15.48 -9.61
C ILE A 176 13.01 -16.89 -8.98
N LEU A 177 13.48 -17.91 -9.69
CA LEU A 177 13.60 -19.27 -9.14
C LEU A 177 14.54 -19.33 -7.94
N VAL A 178 15.67 -18.63 -7.99
CA VAL A 178 16.62 -18.55 -6.86
C VAL A 178 15.98 -17.83 -5.68
N SER A 179 15.31 -16.69 -5.89
CA SER A 179 14.59 -15.97 -4.85
C SER A 179 13.48 -16.81 -4.20
N GLY A 180 12.67 -17.50 -5.02
CA GLY A 180 11.65 -18.44 -4.53
C GLY A 180 12.25 -19.62 -3.77
N GLY A 181 13.42 -20.11 -4.20
CA GLY A 181 14.19 -21.14 -3.52
C GLY A 181 14.65 -20.69 -2.12
N ILE A 182 15.22 -19.48 -2.00
CA ILE A 182 15.68 -18.92 -0.71
C ILE A 182 14.51 -18.82 0.29
N ILE A 183 13.33 -18.36 -0.16
CA ILE A 183 12.15 -18.25 0.72
C ILE A 183 11.62 -19.62 1.14
N SER A 184 11.76 -20.62 0.27
CA SER A 184 11.41 -22.00 0.60
C SER A 184 12.23 -22.57 1.76
N LEU A 185 13.43 -22.03 2.02
CA LEU A 185 14.30 -22.42 3.15
C LEU A 185 13.86 -21.84 4.50
N GLY A 186 12.90 -20.91 4.53
CA GLY A 186 12.32 -20.34 5.75
C GLY A 186 12.61 -18.85 5.97
N THR A 187 11.78 -18.22 6.80
CA THR A 187 11.80 -16.76 7.04
C THR A 187 13.10 -16.28 7.69
N ASN A 188 13.73 -17.08 8.54
CA ASN A 188 15.02 -16.74 9.15
C ASN A 188 16.17 -16.64 8.13
N VAL A 189 16.19 -17.53 7.13
CA VAL A 189 17.19 -17.49 6.05
C VAL A 189 16.92 -16.30 5.15
N PHE A 190 15.65 -16.07 4.79
CA PHE A 190 15.20 -14.90 4.05
C PHE A 190 15.64 -13.59 4.74
N SER A 191 15.35 -13.42 6.03
CA SER A 191 15.67 -12.18 6.76
C SER A 191 17.18 -11.90 6.76
N LYS A 192 18.02 -12.92 7.01
CA LYS A 192 19.48 -12.78 6.95
C LYS A 192 19.96 -12.41 5.54
N ALA A 193 19.42 -13.06 4.50
CA ALA A 193 19.77 -12.75 3.12
C ALA A 193 19.35 -11.33 2.73
N ASN A 194 18.13 -10.91 3.08
CA ASN A 194 17.64 -9.56 2.85
C ASN A 194 18.52 -8.52 3.54
N ASN A 195 18.84 -8.72 4.82
CA ASN A 195 19.67 -7.80 5.58
C ASN A 195 21.07 -7.67 4.95
N LEU A 196 21.67 -8.77 4.47
CA LEU A 196 22.96 -8.75 3.78
C LEU A 196 22.90 -7.90 2.49
N PHE A 197 21.96 -8.22 1.59
CA PHE A 197 21.82 -7.48 0.33
C PHE A 197 21.52 -6.00 0.57
N MET A 198 20.72 -5.70 1.59
CA MET A 198 20.36 -4.34 1.92
C MET A 198 21.54 -3.53 2.45
N ILE A 199 22.32 -4.10 3.37
CA ILE A 199 23.51 -3.43 3.90
C ILE A 199 24.51 -3.15 2.77
N THR A 200 24.77 -4.12 1.90
CA THR A 200 25.66 -3.94 0.74
C THR A 200 25.17 -2.82 -0.19
N THR A 201 23.86 -2.73 -0.41
CA THR A 201 23.25 -1.67 -1.22
C THR A 201 23.46 -0.29 -0.60
N LEU A 202 23.17 -0.13 0.70
CA LEU A 202 23.33 1.14 1.40
C LEU A 202 24.80 1.59 1.44
N LEU A 203 25.73 0.65 1.64
CA LEU A 203 27.16 0.94 1.58
C LEU A 203 27.60 1.37 0.17
N THR A 204 27.05 0.75 -0.87
CA THR A 204 27.37 1.13 -2.25
C THR A 204 26.87 2.53 -2.57
N LEU A 205 25.62 2.85 -2.21
CA LEU A 205 25.06 4.19 -2.43
C LEU A 205 25.79 5.26 -1.61
N MET A 206 26.20 4.94 -0.39
CA MET A 206 27.04 5.82 0.42
C MET A 206 28.41 6.07 -0.23
N LEU A 207 29.05 5.03 -0.77
CA LEU A 207 30.32 5.16 -1.48
C LEU A 207 30.17 6.01 -2.75
N VAL A 208 29.12 5.76 -3.55
CA VAL A 208 28.79 6.56 -4.74
C VAL A 208 28.64 8.03 -4.37
N PHE A 209 27.90 8.32 -3.31
CA PHE A 209 27.74 9.69 -2.81
C PHE A 209 29.08 10.33 -2.42
N ILE A 210 29.92 9.63 -1.66
CA ILE A 210 31.23 10.17 -1.24
C ILE A 210 32.10 10.47 -2.45
N VAL A 211 32.23 9.52 -3.39
CA VAL A 211 33.06 9.70 -4.60
C VAL A 211 32.50 10.81 -5.49
N ALA A 212 31.18 10.90 -5.63
CA ALA A 212 30.51 11.96 -6.38
C ALA A 212 30.81 13.34 -5.78
N MET A 213 30.73 13.48 -4.44
CA MET A 213 31.02 14.75 -3.77
C MET A 213 32.50 15.16 -3.86
N ILE A 214 33.43 14.20 -3.93
CA ILE A 214 34.87 14.49 -4.11
C ILE A 214 35.15 15.04 -5.53
N HIS A 215 34.43 14.56 -6.54
CA HIS A 215 34.59 14.94 -7.94
C HIS A 215 33.47 15.86 -8.43
N ALA A 216 32.74 16.49 -7.50
CA ALA A 216 31.56 17.28 -7.81
C ALA A 216 31.93 18.55 -8.59
N ASP A 217 31.25 18.76 -9.72
CA ASP A 217 31.23 20.03 -10.41
C ASP A 217 29.94 20.79 -10.09
N PHE A 218 30.04 21.74 -9.15
CA PHE A 218 28.90 22.56 -8.74
C PHE A 218 28.45 23.57 -9.80
N SER A 219 29.24 23.78 -10.87
CA SER A 219 28.83 24.66 -11.97
C SER A 219 27.63 24.06 -12.72
N LEU A 220 27.61 22.73 -12.91
CA LEU A 220 26.51 21.97 -13.55
C LEU A 220 25.15 22.19 -12.87
N VAL A 221 25.17 22.46 -11.57
CA VAL A 221 23.99 22.68 -10.72
C VAL A 221 23.59 24.16 -10.66
N THR A 222 24.55 25.08 -10.76
CA THR A 222 24.33 26.51 -10.51
C THR A 222 24.12 27.34 -11.78
N GLU A 223 24.71 26.94 -12.91
CA GLU A 223 24.72 27.73 -14.15
C GLU A 223 23.34 27.79 -14.84
N HIS A 224 22.59 26.70 -14.80
CA HIS A 224 21.27 26.59 -15.45
C HIS A 224 20.08 26.79 -14.50
N GLY A 225 20.36 27.20 -13.26
CA GLY A 225 19.36 27.42 -12.21
C GLY A 225 18.86 26.12 -11.56
N PHE A 226 17.87 26.25 -10.68
CA PHE A 226 17.35 25.13 -9.88
C PHE A 226 16.43 24.17 -10.67
N ALA A 227 15.72 24.69 -11.67
CA ALA A 227 14.82 23.93 -12.57
C ALA A 227 15.00 24.36 -14.05
N PRO A 228 16.13 24.00 -14.70
CA PRO A 228 16.50 24.40 -16.07
C PRO A 228 15.46 24.20 -17.17
N ARG A 229 14.71 23.09 -17.17
CA ARG A 229 13.64 22.84 -18.18
C ARG A 229 12.33 23.57 -17.86
N GLY A 230 12.30 24.35 -16.78
CA GLY A 230 11.12 25.07 -16.31
C GLY A 230 10.30 24.26 -15.32
N VAL A 231 9.36 24.96 -14.69
CA VAL A 231 8.44 24.44 -13.66
C VAL A 231 7.08 24.21 -14.33
N GLY A 232 7.10 23.54 -15.50
CA GLY A 232 5.89 23.16 -16.22
C GLY A 232 5.06 22.22 -15.34
N PHE A 233 3.74 22.43 -15.29
CA PHE A 233 2.86 21.61 -14.45
C PHE A 233 2.99 20.12 -14.81
N ASP A 234 3.02 19.79 -16.10
CA ASP A 234 3.13 18.41 -16.58
C ASP A 234 4.48 17.77 -16.24
N ASP A 235 5.58 18.51 -16.33
CA ASP A 235 6.93 18.01 -16.01
C ASP A 235 7.08 17.73 -14.51
N ILE A 236 6.53 18.60 -13.65
CA ILE A 236 6.53 18.40 -12.19
C ILE A 236 5.67 17.20 -11.83
N VAL A 237 4.45 17.12 -12.39
CA VAL A 237 3.51 16.04 -12.09
C VAL A 237 4.08 14.70 -12.58
N GLY A 238 4.57 14.63 -13.82
CA GLY A 238 5.20 13.42 -14.36
C GLY A 238 6.39 12.95 -13.53
N SER A 239 7.21 13.89 -13.06
CA SER A 239 8.37 13.59 -12.22
C SER A 239 8.00 13.21 -10.78
N ALA A 240 6.95 13.81 -10.23
CA ALA A 240 6.42 13.42 -8.92
C ALA A 240 5.80 12.03 -8.96
N ILE A 241 5.11 11.67 -10.05
CA ILE A 241 4.60 10.30 -10.29
C ILE A 241 5.76 9.31 -10.31
N LEU A 242 6.83 9.63 -11.05
CA LEU A 242 8.01 8.77 -11.15
C LEU A 242 8.74 8.63 -9.81
N ALA A 243 8.90 9.73 -9.06
CA ALA A 243 9.50 9.70 -7.73
C ALA A 243 8.63 8.96 -6.71
N TYR A 244 7.30 9.13 -6.76
CA TYR A 244 6.35 8.41 -5.90
C TYR A 244 6.44 6.89 -6.10
N ALA A 245 6.64 6.43 -7.34
CA ALA A 245 6.85 5.01 -7.62
C ALA A 245 8.06 4.41 -6.88
N GLY A 246 9.08 5.23 -6.56
CA GLY A 246 10.23 4.82 -5.75
C GLY A 246 9.93 4.56 -4.27
N TYR A 247 8.75 4.97 -3.79
CA TYR A 247 8.31 4.70 -2.41
C TYR A 247 7.25 3.59 -2.31
N ALA A 248 6.94 2.93 -3.43
CA ALA A 248 6.13 1.71 -3.41
C ALA A 248 6.84 0.62 -2.60
N GLY A 249 6.11 -0.24 -1.89
CA GLY A 249 6.69 -1.29 -1.04
C GLY A 249 6.64 -0.97 0.46
N ILE A 250 6.24 0.23 0.84
CA ILE A 250 6.03 0.66 2.23
C ILE A 250 5.12 -0.28 3.03
N GLU A 251 4.16 -0.91 2.36
CA GLU A 251 3.19 -1.83 2.92
C GLU A 251 3.77 -3.19 3.33
N ALA A 252 5.00 -3.51 2.90
CA ALA A 252 5.71 -4.72 3.33
C ALA A 252 5.83 -4.80 4.86
N ILE A 253 5.94 -3.65 5.53
CA ILE A 253 5.97 -3.56 6.99
C ILE A 253 4.64 -4.01 7.59
N ALA A 254 3.51 -3.55 7.03
CA ALA A 254 2.18 -3.94 7.50
C ALA A 254 1.89 -5.43 7.22
N LEU A 255 2.40 -5.99 6.12
CA LEU A 255 2.32 -7.43 5.83
C LEU A 255 3.08 -8.29 6.84
N ALA A 256 4.11 -7.74 7.49
CA ALA A 256 4.89 -8.40 8.51
C ALA A 256 4.33 -8.23 9.94
N ALA A 257 3.15 -7.61 10.10
CA ALA A 257 2.56 -7.30 11.40
C ALA A 257 2.42 -8.51 12.33
N GLU A 258 2.02 -9.67 11.84
CA GLU A 258 1.90 -10.88 12.68
C GLU A 258 3.24 -11.48 13.14
N GLU A 259 4.33 -11.18 12.43
CA GLU A 259 5.67 -11.70 12.70
C GLU A 259 6.51 -10.71 13.54
N ALA A 260 6.00 -9.51 13.80
CA ALA A 260 6.62 -8.51 14.66
C ALA A 260 6.58 -8.90 16.13
N LYS A 261 7.66 -8.60 16.88
CA LYS A 261 7.77 -8.89 18.33
C LYS A 261 6.83 -8.01 19.15
N ASP A 262 6.94 -6.69 19.02
CA ASP A 262 6.01 -5.70 19.57
C ASP A 262 5.31 -4.98 18.42
N GLN A 263 4.12 -5.46 18.06
CA GLN A 263 3.35 -4.92 16.92
C GLN A 263 3.11 -3.40 17.03
N SER A 264 2.90 -2.90 18.24
CA SER A 264 2.55 -1.50 18.46
C SER A 264 3.73 -0.57 18.15
N LYS A 265 4.89 -0.89 18.71
CA LYS A 265 6.08 -0.03 18.58
C LYS A 265 6.88 -0.36 17.32
N ASP A 266 7.07 -1.64 17.02
CA ASP A 266 7.99 -2.07 15.98
C ASP A 266 7.50 -1.68 14.58
N LEU A 267 6.19 -1.75 14.34
CA LEU A 267 5.61 -1.37 13.05
C LEU A 267 5.72 0.13 12.78
N LEU A 268 5.40 0.97 13.76
CA LEU A 268 5.47 2.43 13.61
C LEU A 268 6.91 2.91 13.44
N ILE A 269 7.83 2.44 14.29
CA ILE A 269 9.24 2.81 14.20
C ILE A 269 9.83 2.29 12.89
N GLY A 270 9.51 1.05 12.51
CA GLY A 270 9.90 0.46 11.23
C GLY A 270 9.47 1.32 10.05
N LEU A 271 8.21 1.77 10.01
CA LEU A 271 7.67 2.63 8.95
C LEU A 271 8.42 3.96 8.84
N VAL A 272 8.47 4.71 9.94
CA VAL A 272 9.03 6.07 9.94
C VAL A 272 10.53 6.04 9.63
N SER A 273 11.26 5.09 10.21
CA SER A 273 12.68 4.92 9.94
C SER A 273 12.95 4.49 8.50
N ALA A 274 12.19 3.53 7.96
CA ALA A 274 12.39 3.06 6.59
C ALA A 274 12.11 4.16 5.56
N LEU A 275 11.05 4.93 5.77
CA LEU A 275 10.73 6.10 4.94
C LEU A 275 11.82 7.16 5.01
N GLY A 276 12.25 7.54 6.22
CA GLY A 276 13.29 8.54 6.41
C GLY A 276 14.60 8.15 5.71
N ILE A 277 15.02 6.89 5.86
CA ILE A 277 16.20 6.36 5.17
C ILE A 277 16.00 6.39 3.65
N SER A 278 14.84 5.99 3.14
CA SER A 278 14.58 5.95 1.70
C SER A 278 14.57 7.35 1.08
N ILE A 279 13.95 8.34 1.75
CA ILE A 279 13.97 9.75 1.32
C ILE A 279 15.42 10.24 1.22
N LEU A 280 16.23 9.98 2.26
CA LEU A 280 17.63 10.38 2.27
C LEU A 280 18.41 9.72 1.13
N VAL A 281 18.23 8.42 0.90
CA VAL A 281 18.91 7.69 -0.17
C VAL A 281 18.56 8.23 -1.56
N TYR A 282 17.27 8.51 -1.83
CA TYR A 282 16.88 9.09 -3.10
C TYR A 282 17.45 10.50 -3.30
N MET A 283 17.43 11.33 -2.24
CA MET A 283 18.00 12.67 -2.29
C MET A 283 19.52 12.66 -2.50
N THR A 284 20.26 11.80 -1.80
CA THR A 284 21.71 11.66 -2.02
C THR A 284 22.02 11.09 -3.39
N GLY A 285 21.19 10.19 -3.91
CA GLY A 285 21.28 9.69 -5.28
C GLY A 285 21.13 10.81 -6.33
N VAL A 286 20.12 11.67 -6.15
CA VAL A 286 19.90 12.84 -7.04
C VAL A 286 21.10 13.77 -6.99
N LEU A 287 21.60 14.09 -5.80
CA LEU A 287 22.76 14.96 -5.66
C LEU A 287 23.99 14.34 -6.35
N SER A 288 24.20 13.02 -6.19
CA SER A 288 25.33 12.32 -6.80
C SER A 288 25.33 12.38 -8.32
N VAL A 289 24.18 12.21 -8.98
CA VAL A 289 24.11 12.24 -10.45
C VAL A 289 24.22 13.68 -10.96
N THR A 290 23.52 14.63 -10.33
CA THR A 290 23.44 16.02 -10.82
C THR A 290 24.74 16.81 -10.68
N VAL A 291 25.65 16.43 -9.79
CA VAL A 291 26.99 17.06 -9.67
C VAL A 291 28.06 16.40 -10.54
N LEU A 292 27.78 15.24 -11.12
CA LEU A 292 28.71 14.51 -11.98
C LEU A 292 28.39 14.63 -13.47
N THR A 293 27.12 14.81 -13.81
CA THR A 293 26.67 14.82 -15.20
C THR A 293 25.63 15.91 -15.41
N GLU A 294 25.77 16.66 -16.50
CA GLU A 294 24.80 17.66 -16.91
C GLU A 294 23.42 17.01 -17.13
N TYR A 295 22.36 17.66 -16.65
CA TYR A 295 20.99 17.11 -16.68
C TYR A 295 20.50 16.70 -18.08
N SER A 296 21.06 17.31 -19.13
CA SER A 296 20.75 17.05 -20.53
C SER A 296 21.34 15.72 -21.03
N ASN A 297 22.43 15.27 -20.41
CA ASN A 297 23.25 14.11 -20.82
C ASN A 297 23.16 12.93 -19.83
N ILE A 298 22.27 12.99 -18.83
CA ILE A 298 22.04 11.88 -17.90
C ILE A 298 21.49 10.67 -18.67
N ASP A 299 22.20 9.54 -18.58
CA ASP A 299 21.69 8.26 -19.09
C ASP A 299 20.51 7.78 -18.23
N LEU A 300 19.35 7.59 -18.85
CA LEU A 300 18.11 7.22 -18.15
C LEU A 300 18.01 5.73 -17.81
N LYS A 301 18.87 4.88 -18.38
CA LYS A 301 18.91 3.44 -18.12
C LYS A 301 19.87 3.12 -16.99
N THR A 302 21.07 3.70 -17.02
CA THR A 302 22.15 3.41 -16.06
C THR A 302 22.82 4.70 -15.56
N PRO A 303 22.08 5.61 -14.89
CA PRO A 303 22.57 6.95 -14.59
C PRO A 303 23.84 6.96 -13.75
N PHE A 304 23.91 6.10 -12.73
CA PHE A 304 25.09 6.03 -11.87
C PHE A 304 26.30 5.36 -12.56
N GLU A 305 26.09 4.33 -13.37
CA GLU A 305 27.19 3.66 -14.07
C GLU A 305 27.78 4.55 -15.16
N ALA A 306 26.92 5.23 -15.92
CA ALA A 306 27.32 6.14 -16.99
C ALA A 306 28.05 7.37 -16.44
N ALA A 307 27.62 7.91 -15.29
CA ALA A 307 28.23 9.10 -14.68
C ALA A 307 29.73 8.95 -14.36
N PHE A 308 30.24 7.72 -14.17
CA PHE A 308 31.66 7.46 -13.90
C PHE A 308 32.48 7.09 -15.15
N ASN A 309 31.86 6.92 -16.32
CA ASN A 309 32.59 6.53 -17.53
C ASN A 309 33.46 7.66 -18.08
N ASP A 310 32.96 8.89 -17.96
CA ASP A 310 33.60 10.09 -18.50
C ASP A 310 34.62 10.71 -17.52
N LEU A 311 34.72 10.18 -16.30
CA LEU A 311 35.67 10.63 -15.29
C LEU A 311 36.98 9.84 -15.37
N ASP A 312 38.07 10.54 -15.66
CA ASP A 312 39.40 9.95 -15.77
C ASP A 312 39.81 9.21 -14.49
N GLY A 313 40.21 7.94 -14.64
CA GLY A 313 40.68 7.09 -13.52
C GLY A 313 39.60 6.43 -12.67
N LEU A 314 38.30 6.71 -12.90
CA LEU A 314 37.19 6.19 -12.07
C LEU A 314 36.35 5.07 -12.70
N ARG A 315 36.75 4.54 -13.86
CA ARG A 315 36.01 3.46 -14.55
C ARG A 315 35.75 2.21 -13.70
N TRP A 316 36.54 1.96 -12.66
CA TRP A 316 36.31 0.85 -11.72
C TRP A 316 35.03 1.02 -10.89
N MET A 317 34.56 2.25 -10.70
CA MET A 317 33.31 2.54 -9.99
C MET A 317 32.09 1.94 -10.69
N LYS A 318 32.09 1.85 -12.04
CA LYS A 318 31.02 1.19 -12.80
C LYS A 318 30.71 -0.21 -12.25
N TYR A 319 31.74 -1.02 -12.03
CA TYR A 319 31.56 -2.39 -11.55
C TYR A 319 31.04 -2.47 -10.12
N ILE A 320 31.45 -1.53 -9.25
CA ILE A 320 30.95 -1.48 -7.87
C ILE A 320 29.48 -1.06 -7.85
N VAL A 321 29.12 -0.04 -8.63
CA VAL A 321 27.72 0.39 -8.79
C VAL A 321 26.87 -0.77 -9.31
N ALA A 322 27.34 -1.50 -10.33
CA ALA A 322 26.64 -2.65 -10.87
C ALA A 322 26.42 -3.75 -9.80
N VAL A 323 27.45 -4.08 -9.00
CA VAL A 323 27.32 -5.05 -7.90
C VAL A 323 26.30 -4.57 -6.85
N GLY A 324 26.33 -3.30 -6.47
CA GLY A 324 25.36 -2.72 -5.55
C GLY A 324 23.93 -2.74 -6.10
N ALA A 325 23.75 -2.40 -7.37
CA ALA A 325 22.47 -2.46 -8.06
C ALA A 325 21.92 -3.89 -8.10
N LEU A 326 22.73 -4.87 -8.52
CA LEU A 326 22.33 -6.28 -8.54
C LEU A 326 21.97 -6.81 -7.13
N CYS A 327 22.71 -6.41 -6.09
CA CYS A 327 22.36 -6.73 -4.70
C CYS A 327 21.02 -6.12 -4.30
N SER A 328 20.80 -4.84 -4.60
CA SER A 328 19.56 -4.12 -4.29
C SER A 328 18.34 -4.75 -4.95
N ILE A 329 18.45 -5.06 -6.24
CA ILE A 329 17.40 -5.67 -7.03
C ILE A 329 17.10 -7.09 -6.53
N THR A 330 18.13 -7.86 -6.14
CA THR A 330 17.96 -9.20 -5.53
C THR A 330 17.23 -9.13 -4.19
N GLY A 331 17.59 -8.16 -3.34
CA GLY A 331 16.87 -7.89 -2.08
C GLY A 331 15.40 -7.54 -2.33
N GLY A 332 15.13 -6.67 -3.30
CA GLY A 332 13.76 -6.35 -3.74
C GLY A 332 12.98 -7.58 -4.21
N ALA A 333 13.60 -8.46 -5.00
CA ALA A 333 12.98 -9.70 -5.47
C ALA A 333 12.61 -10.64 -4.31
N LEU A 334 13.47 -10.76 -3.30
CA LEU A 334 13.17 -11.53 -2.08
C LEU A 334 11.99 -10.93 -1.32
N ASN A 335 11.93 -9.60 -1.17
CA ASN A 335 10.84 -8.93 -0.45
C ASN A 335 9.48 -9.07 -1.17
N LEU A 336 9.45 -9.00 -2.50
CA LEU A 336 8.23 -9.20 -3.28
C LEU A 336 7.75 -10.65 -3.24
N SER A 337 8.68 -11.60 -3.36
CA SER A 337 8.38 -13.03 -3.23
C SER A 337 7.83 -13.35 -1.83
N TYR A 338 8.42 -12.74 -0.79
CA TYR A 338 7.94 -12.80 0.59
C TYR A 338 6.50 -12.24 0.69
N ALA A 339 6.23 -11.06 0.13
CA ALA A 339 4.90 -10.44 0.15
C ALA A 339 3.85 -11.28 -0.60
N MET A 340 4.20 -11.88 -1.75
CA MET A 340 3.30 -12.71 -2.55
C MET A 340 2.68 -13.85 -1.73
N THR A 341 3.49 -14.59 -0.96
CA THR A 341 2.99 -15.70 -0.14
C THR A 341 1.99 -15.28 0.94
N ARG A 342 2.07 -14.02 1.39
CA ARG A 342 1.19 -13.44 2.42
C ARG A 342 -0.16 -12.96 1.91
N PHE A 343 -0.38 -12.99 0.61
CA PHE A 343 -1.72 -12.89 0.02
C PHE A 343 -2.34 -14.26 -0.19
N ILE A 344 -1.58 -15.19 -0.77
CA ILE A 344 -2.09 -16.53 -1.13
C ILE A 344 -2.48 -17.32 0.13
N TYR A 345 -1.64 -17.28 1.17
CA TYR A 345 -1.85 -18.04 2.41
C TYR A 345 -3.18 -17.71 3.12
N PRO A 346 -3.47 -16.44 3.51
CA PRO A 346 -4.71 -16.12 4.21
C PRO A 346 -5.96 -16.30 3.34
N MET A 347 -5.89 -16.03 2.03
CA MET A 347 -7.02 -16.27 1.12
C MET A 347 -7.36 -17.76 1.00
N SER A 348 -6.34 -18.62 0.97
CA SER A 348 -6.52 -20.08 0.96
C SER A 348 -7.02 -20.60 2.31
N ARG A 349 -6.50 -20.06 3.42
CA ARG A 349 -6.94 -20.39 4.78
C ARG A 349 -8.42 -20.06 4.99
N ASP A 350 -8.88 -18.94 4.43
CA ASP A 350 -10.27 -18.50 4.53
C ASP A 350 -11.20 -19.21 3.51
N GLY A 351 -10.68 -20.16 2.72
CA GLY A 351 -11.44 -20.99 1.79
C GLY A 351 -11.73 -20.34 0.44
N LEU A 352 -11.28 -19.10 0.21
CA LEU A 352 -11.50 -18.36 -1.03
C LEU A 352 -10.59 -18.82 -2.18
N LEU A 353 -9.46 -19.47 -1.85
CA LEU A 353 -8.58 -20.17 -2.78
C LEU A 353 -8.47 -21.66 -2.39
N PRO A 354 -7.98 -22.55 -3.28
CA PRO A 354 -7.77 -23.95 -2.97
C PRO A 354 -7.02 -24.16 -1.66
N SER A 355 -7.61 -24.92 -0.72
CA SER A 355 -7.09 -25.09 0.65
C SER A 355 -5.69 -25.70 0.71
N VAL A 356 -5.28 -26.40 -0.34
CA VAL A 356 -3.93 -26.99 -0.46
C VAL A 356 -2.83 -25.93 -0.39
N LEU A 357 -3.11 -24.69 -0.84
CA LEU A 357 -2.15 -23.58 -0.83
C LEU A 357 -1.87 -23.03 0.58
N SER A 358 -2.75 -23.29 1.56
CA SER A 358 -2.57 -22.91 2.95
C SER A 358 -1.70 -23.89 3.75
N ARG A 359 -1.33 -25.05 3.17
CA ARG A 359 -0.49 -26.04 3.86
C ARG A 359 0.92 -25.48 4.08
N THR A 360 1.32 -25.38 5.35
CA THR A 360 2.66 -24.97 5.74
C THR A 360 3.57 -26.19 5.94
N ASN A 361 4.85 -26.03 5.61
CA ASN A 361 5.85 -27.06 5.87
C ASN A 361 6.15 -27.12 7.38
N GLU A 362 6.23 -28.32 7.96
CA GLU A 362 6.46 -28.51 9.39
C GLU A 362 7.78 -27.92 9.89
N ARG A 363 8.84 -27.96 9.06
CA ARG A 363 10.20 -27.54 9.44
C ARG A 363 10.43 -26.04 9.25
N THR A 364 10.03 -25.50 8.10
CA THR A 364 10.27 -24.08 7.75
C THR A 364 9.12 -23.16 8.16
N LYS A 365 7.94 -23.74 8.49
CA LYS A 365 6.68 -23.00 8.76
C LYS A 365 6.27 -22.05 7.63
N THR A 366 6.74 -22.31 6.41
CA THR A 366 6.41 -21.51 5.22
C THR A 366 5.40 -22.24 4.31
N PRO A 367 4.51 -21.52 3.61
CA PRO A 367 3.55 -22.11 2.68
C PRO A 367 4.25 -22.45 1.34
N LEU A 368 4.94 -23.60 1.31
CA LEU A 368 5.82 -23.99 0.22
C LEU A 368 5.09 -24.09 -1.13
N LEU A 369 3.89 -24.68 -1.17
CA LEU A 369 3.15 -24.86 -2.42
C LEU A 369 2.69 -23.51 -3.00
N ALA A 370 2.20 -22.61 -2.16
CA ALA A 370 1.83 -21.25 -2.57
C ALA A 370 3.04 -20.50 -3.15
N ASN A 371 4.20 -20.62 -2.50
CA ASN A 371 5.43 -20.02 -2.97
C ASN A 371 5.87 -20.57 -4.33
N LEU A 372 5.91 -21.90 -4.48
CA LEU A 372 6.32 -22.54 -5.74
C LEU A 372 5.37 -22.18 -6.89
N LEU A 373 4.06 -22.27 -6.66
CA LEU A 373 3.07 -21.91 -7.68
C LEU A 373 3.20 -20.45 -8.11
N GLY A 374 3.27 -19.53 -7.16
CA GLY A 374 3.44 -18.10 -7.44
C GLY A 374 4.76 -17.79 -8.16
N THR A 375 5.85 -18.44 -7.75
CA THR A 375 7.17 -18.32 -8.40
C THR A 375 7.10 -18.82 -9.84
N CYS A 376 6.48 -19.98 -10.10
CA CYS A 376 6.33 -20.50 -11.46
C CYS A 376 5.52 -19.56 -12.36
N ILE A 377 4.41 -19.00 -11.87
CA ILE A 377 3.62 -18.02 -12.63
C ILE A 377 4.49 -16.78 -12.92
N CYS A 378 5.21 -16.30 -11.91
CA CYS A 378 6.09 -15.14 -12.06
C CYS A 378 7.20 -15.35 -13.11
N VAL A 379 7.84 -16.53 -13.13
CA VAL A 379 8.83 -16.88 -14.15
C VAL A 379 8.25 -16.80 -15.55
N VAL A 380 7.02 -17.28 -15.77
CA VAL A 380 6.36 -17.19 -17.09
C VAL A 380 6.16 -15.72 -17.50
N PHE A 381 5.73 -14.87 -16.57
CA PHE A 381 5.56 -13.44 -16.84
C PHE A 381 6.91 -12.76 -17.13
N ALA A 382 7.94 -13.06 -16.34
CA ALA A 382 9.27 -12.47 -16.49
C ALA A 382 9.96 -12.89 -17.80
N VAL A 383 9.75 -14.13 -18.24
CA VAL A 383 10.34 -14.62 -19.49
C VAL A 383 9.61 -14.04 -20.71
N LEU A 384 8.27 -13.88 -20.65
CA LEU A 384 7.48 -13.62 -21.87
C LEU A 384 7.02 -12.18 -22.04
N ILE A 385 6.62 -11.49 -20.98
CA ILE A 385 5.84 -10.24 -21.06
C ILE A 385 6.78 -9.03 -21.11
N ASP A 386 6.41 -8.00 -21.87
CA ASP A 386 7.18 -6.76 -21.95
C ASP A 386 7.25 -6.01 -20.60
N ILE A 387 8.45 -5.53 -20.27
CA ILE A 387 8.74 -4.83 -19.01
C ILE A 387 7.85 -3.61 -18.78
N LYS A 388 7.49 -2.86 -19.84
CA LYS A 388 6.66 -1.66 -19.72
C LYS A 388 5.25 -2.01 -19.28
N ILE A 389 4.72 -3.12 -19.79
CA ILE A 389 3.39 -3.61 -19.41
C ILE A 389 3.41 -4.08 -17.96
N LEU A 390 4.46 -4.80 -17.54
CA LEU A 390 4.59 -5.25 -16.15
C LEU A 390 4.67 -4.06 -15.19
N ILE A 391 5.53 -3.07 -15.45
CA ILE A 391 5.67 -1.89 -14.60
C ILE A 391 4.34 -1.13 -14.48
N GLN A 392 3.66 -0.86 -15.59
CA GLN A 392 2.40 -0.10 -15.55
C GLN A 392 1.26 -0.89 -14.87
N THR A 393 1.17 -2.19 -15.14
CA THR A 393 0.17 -3.08 -14.51
C THR A 393 0.39 -3.15 -13.01
N ASN A 394 1.64 -3.30 -12.58
CA ASN A 394 2.01 -3.28 -11.17
C ASN A 394 1.55 -1.99 -10.48
N SER A 395 1.93 -0.83 -11.02
CA SER A 395 1.58 0.48 -10.45
C SER A 395 0.07 0.71 -10.37
N MET A 396 -0.69 0.26 -11.38
CA MET A 396 -2.15 0.36 -11.37
C MET A 396 -2.78 -0.51 -10.27
N LEU A 397 -2.34 -1.77 -10.13
CA LEU A 397 -2.86 -2.67 -9.10
C LEU A 397 -2.55 -2.17 -7.68
N TYR A 398 -1.35 -1.63 -7.47
CA TYR A 398 -0.97 -0.99 -6.20
C TYR A 398 -1.85 0.21 -5.87
N THR A 399 -2.19 1.01 -6.88
CA THR A 399 -3.01 2.20 -6.69
C THR A 399 -4.44 1.81 -6.28
N LEU A 400 -5.00 0.76 -6.89
CA LEU A 400 -6.29 0.19 -6.47
C LEU A 400 -6.25 -0.33 -5.03
N GLU A 401 -5.16 -0.96 -4.61
CA GLU A 401 -4.98 -1.42 -3.23
C GLU A 401 -5.00 -0.24 -2.23
N THR A 402 -4.26 0.83 -2.53
CA THR A 402 -4.22 2.06 -1.72
C THR A 402 -5.60 2.67 -1.52
N VAL A 403 -6.43 2.73 -2.57
CA VAL A 403 -7.82 3.22 -2.47
C VAL A 403 -8.61 2.40 -1.44
N ILE A 404 -8.50 1.07 -1.49
CA ILE A 404 -9.22 0.17 -0.57
C ILE A 404 -8.78 0.39 0.89
N ILE A 405 -7.50 0.65 1.13
CA ILE A 405 -6.99 0.87 2.48
C ILE A 405 -7.43 2.21 3.04
N ILE A 406 -7.47 3.26 2.21
CA ILE A 406 -8.03 4.56 2.60
C ILE A 406 -9.49 4.39 3.00
N PHE A 407 -10.25 3.57 2.25
CA PHE A 407 -11.62 3.24 2.60
C PHE A 407 -11.67 2.47 3.92
N ALA A 408 -10.85 1.43 4.09
CA ALA A 408 -10.85 0.60 5.28
C ALA A 408 -10.50 1.40 6.55
N VAL A 409 -9.41 2.20 6.54
CA VAL A 409 -8.99 2.99 7.72
C VAL A 409 -10.05 4.01 8.10
N THR A 410 -10.67 4.66 7.11
CA THR A 410 -11.75 5.62 7.34
C THR A 410 -12.97 4.91 7.92
N ILE A 411 -13.41 3.80 7.35
CA ILE A 411 -14.57 3.06 7.85
C ILE A 411 -14.34 2.60 9.29
N LEU A 412 -13.15 2.08 9.59
CA LEU A 412 -12.78 1.64 10.93
C LEU A 412 -12.82 2.80 11.95
N ARG A 413 -12.32 3.98 11.57
CA ARG A 413 -12.34 5.20 12.38
C ARG A 413 -13.71 5.69 12.79
N TYR A 414 -14.70 5.53 11.92
CA TYR A 414 -16.06 6.05 12.15
C TYR A 414 -17.02 4.95 12.61
N ARG A 415 -16.59 3.69 12.70
CA ARG A 415 -17.44 2.59 13.16
C ARG A 415 -17.48 2.57 14.70
N PRO A 416 -18.67 2.64 15.33
CA PRO A 416 -18.77 2.56 16.78
C PRO A 416 -18.33 1.17 17.28
N PRO A 417 -17.56 1.09 18.39
CA PRO A 417 -17.00 -0.16 18.87
C PRO A 417 -18.03 -1.15 19.42
N ASN A 418 -19.26 -0.70 19.72
CA ASN A 418 -20.21 -1.44 20.55
C ASN A 418 -21.65 -1.49 20.02
N ARG A 419 -21.85 -1.53 18.69
CA ARG A 419 -23.16 -1.85 18.12
C ARG A 419 -23.10 -3.22 17.47
N SER A 420 -23.95 -4.09 17.98
CA SER A 420 -24.25 -5.50 17.67
C SER A 420 -24.57 -5.80 16.20
N ASP A 421 -23.73 -5.36 15.26
CA ASP A 421 -23.70 -5.84 13.87
C ASP A 421 -22.70 -7.01 13.76
N GLY A 422 -22.90 -8.04 14.60
CA GLY A 422 -22.25 -9.34 14.49
C GLY A 422 -20.85 -9.50 15.11
N TYR A 423 -20.32 -8.48 15.79
CA TYR A 423 -18.99 -8.55 16.42
C TYR A 423 -19.02 -8.02 17.84
N VAL A 424 -19.34 -8.94 18.75
CA VAL A 424 -18.82 -9.15 20.12
C VAL A 424 -19.82 -10.15 20.73
N GLU A 425 -19.53 -11.44 20.63
CA GLU A 425 -19.97 -12.40 21.64
C GLU A 425 -18.71 -12.90 22.32
N LEU A 426 -18.39 -12.30 23.47
CA LEU A 426 -17.73 -13.05 24.52
C LEU A 426 -18.84 -13.85 25.19
N GLY A 427 -18.71 -15.18 25.09
CA GLY A 427 -19.65 -16.13 25.67
C GLY A 427 -20.00 -15.77 27.10
N GLY A 428 -21.26 -16.02 27.46
CA GLY A 428 -21.72 -15.99 28.83
C GLY A 428 -20.83 -16.86 29.69
N VAL A 429 -20.08 -16.21 30.59
CA VAL A 429 -19.79 -16.78 31.89
C VAL A 429 -20.67 -15.98 32.84
N ASP A 430 -21.63 -16.67 33.43
CA ASP A 430 -22.53 -16.14 34.44
C ASP A 430 -21.75 -15.30 35.46
N LYS A 431 -22.17 -14.04 35.66
CA LYS A 431 -21.78 -13.21 36.80
C LYS A 431 -22.47 -13.68 38.08
N ALA A 432 -22.40 -14.98 38.33
CA ALA A 432 -22.88 -15.64 39.53
C ALA A 432 -21.99 -16.85 39.79
N ASP A 433 -20.70 -16.63 40.12
CA ASP A 433 -19.86 -17.56 40.90
C ASP A 433 -18.44 -16.99 41.17
N PHE A 434 -18.35 -15.70 41.52
CA PHE A 434 -17.16 -15.15 42.20
C PHE A 434 -17.59 -14.42 43.47
N LYS A 435 -18.22 -15.17 44.37
CA LYS A 435 -18.35 -14.83 45.80
C LYS A 435 -18.20 -16.12 46.60
N GLU A 436 -16.99 -16.66 46.66
CA GLU A 436 -16.50 -17.46 47.78
C GLU A 436 -15.04 -17.82 47.51
N GLY A 437 -14.15 -17.50 48.45
CA GLY A 437 -12.72 -17.81 48.34
C GLY A 437 -11.78 -16.60 48.35
N ALA A 438 -12.01 -15.62 49.21
CA ALA A 438 -10.96 -14.67 49.61
C ALA A 438 -11.20 -14.17 51.04
N ASN A 439 -11.47 -15.10 51.96
CA ASN A 439 -11.26 -14.89 53.39
C ASN A 439 -10.18 -15.88 53.80
N GLU A 440 -8.93 -15.43 53.89
CA GLU A 440 -7.98 -15.84 54.94
C GLU A 440 -6.65 -15.09 54.84
N ALA A 441 -6.22 -14.60 56.02
CA ALA A 441 -4.86 -14.22 56.43
C ALA A 441 -4.16 -13.02 55.73
N HIS A 442 -4.20 -11.82 56.33
CA HIS A 442 -3.30 -11.28 57.38
C HIS A 442 -2.06 -10.54 56.84
N GLY A 443 -1.92 -9.25 57.20
CA GLY A 443 -0.59 -8.64 57.34
C GLY A 443 -0.43 -7.13 57.10
N ARG A 444 -0.68 -6.32 58.14
CA ARG A 444 0.13 -5.14 58.56
C ARG A 444 -0.16 -3.73 57.99
N LYS A 445 -1.00 -3.02 58.74
CA LYS A 445 -0.95 -1.62 59.28
C LYS A 445 -0.08 -0.52 58.63
N ASN A 446 -0.80 0.57 58.32
CA ASN A 446 -0.62 2.00 58.65
C ASN A 446 0.55 2.83 58.07
N THR A 447 0.19 3.84 57.24
CA THR A 447 0.34 5.27 57.61
C THR A 447 -0.67 6.15 56.87
N THR A 448 -1.38 6.98 57.65
CA THR A 448 -2.30 8.06 57.27
C THR A 448 -1.53 9.36 56.98
N SER A 449 -1.90 10.13 55.96
CA SER A 449 -2.63 11.41 56.12
C SER A 449 -2.85 12.10 54.76
N ASP A 450 -3.99 12.79 54.69
CA ASP A 450 -4.29 13.92 53.81
C ASP A 450 -4.30 13.70 52.30
N LEU A 451 -5.50 13.43 51.76
CA LEU A 451 -6.11 14.25 50.70
C LEU A 451 -7.62 13.97 50.58
N ASN A 452 -8.35 14.07 51.69
CA ASN A 452 -9.82 14.03 51.67
C ASN A 452 -10.37 15.45 51.42
N GLY A 453 -10.49 15.80 50.15
CA GLY A 453 -11.09 17.06 49.74
C GLY A 453 -11.28 17.09 48.23
N LEU A 454 -12.21 16.27 47.73
CA LEU A 454 -12.99 16.44 46.49
C LEU A 454 -13.53 15.08 46.08
N LEU A 455 -14.73 14.73 46.58
CA LEU A 455 -15.73 13.86 45.93
C LEU A 455 -16.81 13.57 46.99
N LYS A 456 -17.88 14.36 46.96
CA LYS A 456 -19.19 13.89 47.44
C LYS A 456 -20.19 13.97 46.29
N PRO A 457 -21.06 12.95 46.18
CA PRO A 457 -21.98 12.77 45.06
C PRO A 457 -23.24 13.62 45.26
N LYS A 458 -23.97 13.91 44.19
CA LYS A 458 -25.37 14.35 44.29
C LYS A 458 -26.26 13.69 43.22
N PRO A 459 -27.55 13.50 43.54
CA PRO A 459 -28.36 12.38 43.07
C PRO A 459 -29.36 12.77 41.99
N GLU A 460 -29.92 11.74 41.36
CA GLU A 460 -31.08 11.81 40.46
C GLU A 460 -32.33 12.35 41.16
N THR A 461 -33.12 13.16 40.44
CA THR A 461 -34.56 13.34 40.69
C THR A 461 -35.26 13.73 39.38
N ASP A 462 -36.34 13.00 39.11
CA ASP A 462 -37.32 13.19 38.04
C ASP A 462 -38.27 14.40 38.26
N THR A 463 -38.75 14.94 37.13
CA THR A 463 -40.05 15.61 36.86
C THR A 463 -40.51 16.85 37.66
N ALA A 464 -40.71 17.97 36.94
CA ALA A 464 -41.98 18.71 36.82
C ALA A 464 -41.85 19.93 35.89
N GLU A 465 -42.93 20.22 35.16
CA GLU A 465 -43.03 21.12 34.02
C GLU A 465 -43.13 22.64 34.35
N THR A 466 -43.10 23.42 33.26
CA THR A 466 -43.85 24.67 32.95
C THR A 466 -43.22 26.06 33.19
N ASN A 467 -43.31 26.82 32.09
CA ASN A 467 -43.38 28.29 31.93
C ASN A 467 -42.09 29.08 31.69
N ALA A 468 -41.69 29.09 30.41
CA ALA A 468 -41.21 30.31 29.75
C ALA A 468 -41.69 30.30 28.29
N THR A 469 -42.78 31.02 28.02
CA THR A 469 -43.32 31.26 26.67
C THR A 469 -42.61 32.42 25.99
N ASN A 470 -42.34 32.23 24.70
CA ASN A 470 -42.22 33.23 23.61
C ASN A 470 -40.93 34.10 23.65
N GLU A 471 -39.99 33.99 22.72
CA GLU A 471 -40.16 34.00 21.26
C GLU A 471 -39.26 32.95 20.56
N LEU A 472 -39.88 32.03 19.81
CA LEU A 472 -39.17 31.19 18.83
C LEU A 472 -38.95 32.01 17.56
N PRO A 473 -37.73 32.06 16.97
CA PRO A 473 -37.60 32.56 15.62
C PRO A 473 -38.33 31.60 14.66
N LYS A 474 -39.18 32.23 13.87
CA LYS A 474 -40.05 31.77 12.77
C LYS A 474 -39.67 30.42 12.14
N ARG A 475 -40.71 29.57 11.99
CA ARG A 475 -40.82 28.31 11.21
C ARG A 475 -39.51 27.89 10.52
N PRO A 476 -38.89 26.74 10.88
CA PRO A 476 -37.71 26.28 10.16
C PRO A 476 -38.07 26.16 8.67
N SER A 477 -37.37 26.93 7.84
CA SER A 477 -37.49 26.86 6.39
C SER A 477 -37.38 25.38 5.99
N TRP A 478 -38.08 24.96 4.94
CA TRP A 478 -37.95 23.64 4.32
C TRP A 478 -36.51 23.08 4.28
N ILE A 479 -35.51 23.94 4.02
CA ILE A 479 -34.07 23.61 4.02
C ILE A 479 -33.56 23.09 5.38
N HIS A 480 -33.98 23.70 6.50
CA HIS A 480 -33.57 23.28 7.85
C HIS A 480 -34.18 21.94 8.24
N LYS A 481 -35.42 21.66 7.82
CA LYS A 481 -36.05 20.35 8.03
C LYS A 481 -35.39 19.26 7.19
N GLY A 482 -35.08 19.55 5.91
CA GLY A 482 -34.36 18.63 5.04
C GLY A 482 -32.95 18.31 5.58
N CYS A 483 -32.21 19.32 6.01
CA CYS A 483 -30.89 19.15 6.61
C CYS A 483 -30.95 18.33 7.91
N ALA A 484 -31.93 18.58 8.78
CA ALA A 484 -32.12 17.80 10.01
C ALA A 484 -32.43 16.31 9.72
N ILE A 485 -33.22 16.02 8.68
CA ILE A 485 -33.50 14.64 8.25
C ILE A 485 -32.23 13.95 7.75
N ILE A 486 -31.44 14.64 6.91
CA ILE A 486 -30.19 14.12 6.37
C ILE A 486 -29.18 13.88 7.49
N LEU A 487 -28.99 14.83 8.41
CA LEU A 487 -28.09 14.70 9.56
C LEU A 487 -28.50 13.54 10.48
N ARG A 488 -29.81 13.38 10.69
CA ARG A 488 -30.34 12.25 11.46
C ARG A 488 -30.07 10.92 10.77
N TRP A 489 -30.32 10.83 9.46
CA TRP A 489 -30.03 9.65 8.68
C TRP A 489 -28.53 9.29 8.70
N ILE A 490 -27.66 10.29 8.55
CA ILE A 490 -26.20 10.14 8.63
C ILE A 490 -25.79 9.54 9.98
N ARG A 491 -26.35 10.05 11.08
CA ARG A 491 -26.05 9.58 12.44
C ARG A 491 -26.64 8.19 12.74
N GLU A 492 -27.78 7.84 12.14
CA GLU A 492 -28.40 6.52 12.29
C GLU A 492 -27.66 5.44 11.46
N HIS A 493 -27.11 5.80 10.30
CA HIS A 493 -26.44 4.89 9.36
C HIS A 493 -24.96 5.25 9.17
N THR A 494 -24.21 5.43 10.27
CA THR A 494 -22.82 5.92 10.25
C THR A 494 -21.93 5.21 9.22
N THR A 495 -21.82 3.88 9.27
CA THR A 495 -20.94 3.12 8.36
C THR A 495 -21.35 3.25 6.88
N ARG A 496 -22.66 3.20 6.58
CA ARG A 496 -23.13 3.36 5.19
C ARG A 496 -22.90 4.77 4.67
N SER A 497 -23.10 5.77 5.53
CA SER A 497 -22.87 7.18 5.20
C SER A 497 -21.40 7.45 4.91
N VAL A 498 -20.49 6.85 5.68
CA VAL A 498 -19.04 6.92 5.44
C VAL A 498 -18.67 6.30 4.09
N ILE A 499 -19.16 5.09 3.80
CA ILE A 499 -18.88 4.43 2.51
C ILE A 499 -19.40 5.26 1.34
N LEU A 500 -20.64 5.75 1.41
CA LEU A 500 -21.22 6.59 0.35
C LEU A 500 -20.45 7.89 0.17
N SER A 501 -20.08 8.55 1.27
CA SER A 501 -19.27 9.77 1.26
C SER A 501 -17.93 9.54 0.56
N LEU A 502 -17.23 8.45 0.88
CA LEU A 502 -15.97 8.07 0.22
C LEU A 502 -16.16 7.72 -1.26
N CYS A 503 -17.20 6.99 -1.62
CA CYS A 503 -17.50 6.68 -3.02
C CYS A 503 -17.78 7.95 -3.84
N PHE A 504 -18.61 8.86 -3.31
CA PHE A 504 -18.88 10.14 -3.97
C PHE A 504 -17.62 10.99 -4.05
N HIS A 505 -16.80 11.02 -2.99
CA HIS A 505 -15.53 11.73 -3.00
C HIS A 505 -14.62 11.22 -4.11
N LEU A 506 -14.40 9.90 -4.18
CA LEU A 506 -13.57 9.28 -5.21
C LEU A 506 -14.07 9.61 -6.64
N ILE A 507 -15.39 9.59 -6.86
CA ILE A 507 -15.98 9.91 -8.18
C ILE A 507 -15.77 11.37 -8.54
N PHE A 508 -16.05 12.30 -7.62
CA PHE A 508 -15.93 13.74 -7.88
C PHE A 508 -14.48 14.18 -7.99
N GLU A 509 -13.60 13.57 -7.21
CA GLU A 509 -12.15 13.74 -7.30
C GLU A 509 -11.61 13.21 -8.62
N PHE A 510 -12.00 12.01 -9.05
CA PHE A 510 -11.65 11.50 -10.37
C PHE A 510 -12.11 12.43 -11.49
N LEU A 511 -13.35 12.92 -11.43
CA LEU A 511 -13.87 13.88 -12.40
C LEU A 511 -13.07 15.19 -12.40
N LEU A 512 -12.76 15.74 -11.22
CA LEU A 512 -11.98 16.97 -11.07
C LEU A 512 -10.59 16.79 -11.67
N VAL A 513 -9.86 15.74 -11.28
CA VAL A 513 -8.50 15.51 -11.78
C VAL A 513 -8.53 15.19 -13.28
N ALA A 514 -9.51 14.42 -13.78
CA ALA A 514 -9.62 14.15 -15.21
C ALA A 514 -9.85 15.43 -16.04
N LEU A 515 -10.68 16.37 -15.56
CA LEU A 515 -10.87 17.67 -16.20
C LEU A 515 -9.58 18.50 -16.19
N LEU A 516 -8.84 18.48 -15.08
CA LEU A 516 -7.57 19.18 -14.95
C LEU A 516 -6.48 18.56 -15.82
N THR A 517 -6.42 17.23 -15.96
CA THR A 517 -5.36 16.56 -16.73
C THR A 517 -5.62 16.63 -18.24
N PHE A 518 -6.83 16.34 -18.71
CA PHE A 518 -7.08 16.19 -20.16
C PHE A 518 -7.50 17.47 -20.88
N ARG A 519 -7.93 18.52 -20.16
CA ARG A 519 -8.47 19.76 -20.75
C ARG A 519 -7.73 21.01 -20.31
N MET A 520 -6.56 20.85 -19.67
CA MET A 520 -5.75 21.95 -19.14
C MET A 520 -5.29 22.93 -20.24
N ASP A 521 -4.88 22.40 -21.40
CA ASP A 521 -4.48 23.22 -22.55
C ASP A 521 -5.63 24.09 -23.09
N ASP A 522 -6.86 23.56 -23.11
CA ASP A 522 -8.04 24.29 -23.55
C ASP A 522 -8.40 25.40 -22.56
N LEU A 523 -8.20 25.16 -21.26
CA LEU A 523 -8.41 26.16 -20.20
C LEU A 523 -7.46 27.35 -20.39
N LEU A 524 -6.19 27.09 -20.66
CA LEU A 524 -5.15 28.12 -20.80
C LEU A 524 -5.26 28.89 -22.12
N ARG A 525 -5.74 28.26 -23.20
CA ARG A 525 -5.77 28.87 -24.54
C ARG A 525 -7.10 29.53 -24.90
N VAL A 526 -8.23 28.93 -24.51
CA VAL A 526 -9.56 29.31 -25.02
C VAL A 526 -10.46 29.91 -23.94
N HIS A 527 -10.11 29.80 -22.65
CA HIS A 527 -10.94 30.25 -21.52
C HIS A 527 -12.40 29.77 -21.64
N ASP A 528 -12.59 28.48 -21.95
CA ASP A 528 -13.93 27.90 -22.13
C ASP A 528 -14.74 27.99 -20.80
N PRO A 529 -15.84 28.76 -20.76
CA PRO A 529 -16.63 28.93 -19.54
C PRO A 529 -17.28 27.62 -19.08
N GLY A 530 -17.53 26.67 -20.00
CA GLY A 530 -18.07 25.36 -19.66
C GLY A 530 -17.09 24.51 -18.85
N LEU A 531 -15.80 24.59 -19.21
CA LEU A 531 -14.73 23.88 -18.49
C LEU A 531 -14.50 24.48 -17.10
N ILE A 532 -14.48 25.81 -16.99
CA ILE A 532 -14.36 26.51 -15.70
C ILE A 532 -15.52 26.12 -14.78
N LEU A 533 -16.75 26.15 -15.30
CA LEU A 533 -17.93 25.71 -14.55
C LEU A 533 -17.80 24.24 -14.11
N GLY A 534 -17.33 23.36 -15.00
CA GLY A 534 -17.07 21.96 -14.69
C GLY A 534 -16.10 21.77 -13.53
N ILE A 535 -14.96 22.47 -13.53
CA ILE A 535 -13.94 22.43 -12.47
C ILE A 535 -14.49 22.98 -11.15
N VAL A 536 -15.22 24.10 -11.19
CA VAL A 536 -15.83 24.70 -9.98
C VAL A 536 -16.88 23.77 -9.39
N VAL A 537 -17.72 23.16 -10.23
CA VAL A 537 -18.76 22.22 -9.80
C VAL A 537 -18.14 20.96 -9.22
N SER A 538 -17.16 20.33 -9.89
CA SER A 538 -16.50 19.14 -9.37
C SER A 538 -15.74 19.43 -8.06
N SER A 539 -15.05 20.57 -7.95
CA SER A 539 -14.41 21.01 -6.71
C SER A 539 -15.41 21.19 -5.58
N ALA A 540 -16.56 21.83 -5.85
CA ALA A 540 -17.63 22.00 -4.86
C ALA A 540 -18.22 20.65 -4.43
N LEU A 541 -18.44 19.72 -5.36
CA LEU A 541 -18.93 18.38 -5.07
C LEU A 541 -17.94 17.55 -4.24
N THR A 542 -16.64 17.64 -4.54
CA THR A 542 -15.58 17.01 -3.73
C THR A 542 -15.61 17.55 -2.30
N LEU A 543 -15.72 18.86 -2.10
CA LEU A 543 -15.84 19.46 -0.76
C LEU A 543 -17.12 19.01 -0.03
N VAL A 544 -18.27 19.00 -0.72
CA VAL A 544 -19.55 18.56 -0.15
C VAL A 544 -19.51 17.08 0.25
N SER A 545 -18.85 16.24 -0.55
CA SER A 545 -18.72 14.81 -0.25
C SER A 545 -17.95 14.54 1.05
N CYS A 546 -17.08 15.46 1.51
CA CYS A 546 -16.37 15.36 2.79
C CYS A 546 -17.25 15.68 4.00
N CYS A 547 -18.33 16.46 3.83
CA CYS A 547 -19.12 16.97 4.95
C CYS A 547 -19.62 15.86 5.90
N PRO A 548 -20.14 14.70 5.44
CA PRO A 548 -20.55 13.63 6.34
C PRO A 548 -19.42 13.12 7.24
N LEU A 549 -18.19 13.02 6.74
CA LEU A 549 -17.03 12.58 7.54
C LEU A 549 -16.67 13.60 8.62
N LEU A 550 -16.82 14.89 8.34
CA LEU A 550 -16.56 15.95 9.32
C LEU A 550 -17.64 16.04 10.43
N LEU A 551 -18.85 15.57 10.13
CA LEU A 551 -20.00 15.64 11.03
C LEU A 551 -20.15 14.41 11.93
N LEU A 552 -19.52 13.30 11.56
CA LEU A 552 -19.61 12.04 12.30
C LEU A 552 -18.57 11.98 13.43
N PRO A 553 -18.90 11.40 14.60
CA PRO A 553 -17.93 11.15 15.65
C PRO A 553 -16.93 10.08 15.22
N GLN A 554 -15.66 10.29 15.58
CA GLN A 554 -14.59 9.31 15.38
C GLN A 554 -14.44 8.45 16.64
N TYR A 555 -14.28 7.13 16.47
CA TYR A 555 -14.11 6.16 17.54
C TYR A 555 -12.73 5.53 17.47
N THR A 556 -11.92 5.66 18.52
CA THR A 556 -10.54 5.16 18.52
C THR A 556 -10.04 4.75 19.90
N ASP A 557 -10.91 4.19 20.74
CA ASP A 557 -10.50 3.84 22.10
C ASP A 557 -9.44 2.72 22.04
N ASP A 558 -8.31 3.00 22.71
CA ASP A 558 -7.14 2.17 22.97
C ASP A 558 -6.14 1.86 21.83
N LEU A 559 -6.04 2.69 20.77
CA LEU A 559 -5.00 2.52 19.75
C LEU A 559 -3.66 3.20 20.10
N PRO A 560 -2.51 2.50 20.00
CA PRO A 560 -1.17 3.07 20.22
C PRO A 560 -0.79 4.18 19.24
N PHE A 561 -1.26 4.08 17.99
CA PHE A 561 -1.03 5.07 16.95
C PHE A 561 -2.32 5.34 16.17
N LYS A 562 -2.44 6.59 15.74
CA LYS A 562 -3.62 7.17 15.09
C LYS A 562 -3.11 8.11 13.99
N VAL A 563 -3.57 7.90 12.76
CA VAL A 563 -3.39 8.80 11.64
C VAL A 563 -3.87 10.20 12.06
N PRO A 564 -3.01 11.22 11.97
CA PRO A 564 -3.39 12.57 12.33
C PRO A 564 -4.31 13.20 11.27
N LEU A 565 -5.07 14.22 11.66
CA LEU A 565 -5.91 15.02 10.74
C LEU A 565 -6.93 14.22 9.92
N MET A 566 -7.49 13.14 10.50
CA MET A 566 -8.63 12.42 9.90
C MET A 566 -9.83 13.38 9.70
N PRO A 567 -10.46 13.46 8.52
CA PRO A 567 -10.28 12.63 7.32
C PRO A 567 -9.35 13.20 6.24
N PHE A 568 -8.79 14.41 6.41
CA PHE A 568 -8.06 15.12 5.36
C PHE A 568 -6.84 14.36 4.84
N LEU A 569 -6.06 13.76 5.74
CA LEU A 569 -4.80 13.12 5.37
C LEU A 569 -4.99 11.87 4.48
N PRO A 570 -5.93 10.95 4.80
CA PRO A 570 -6.30 9.88 3.87
C PRO A 570 -6.91 10.37 2.55
N LEU A 571 -7.65 11.48 2.54
CA LEU A 571 -8.20 12.04 1.30
C LEU A 571 -7.12 12.64 0.41
N ILE A 572 -6.06 13.24 0.97
CA ILE A 572 -4.89 13.68 0.17
C ILE A 572 -4.15 12.46 -0.43
N ALA A 573 -4.06 11.36 0.31
CA ALA A 573 -3.53 10.11 -0.25
C ALA A 573 -4.43 9.55 -1.37
N LEU A 574 -5.74 9.77 -1.29
CA LEU A 574 -6.70 9.38 -2.32
C LEU A 574 -6.52 10.23 -3.59
N LEU A 575 -6.30 11.53 -3.44
CA LEU A 575 -5.96 12.43 -4.55
C LEU A 575 -4.73 11.95 -5.32
N ALA A 576 -3.67 11.58 -4.59
CA ALA A 576 -2.44 11.05 -5.19
C ALA A 576 -2.72 9.78 -5.99
N ALA A 577 -3.54 8.87 -5.46
CA ALA A 577 -3.95 7.65 -6.14
C ALA A 577 -4.75 7.95 -7.43
N VAL A 578 -5.68 8.92 -7.39
CA VAL A 578 -6.47 9.33 -8.56
C VAL A 578 -5.57 9.93 -9.65
N ILE A 579 -4.60 10.78 -9.28
CA ILE A 579 -3.62 11.35 -10.23
C ILE A 579 -2.85 10.22 -10.94
N LEU A 580 -2.38 9.22 -10.19
CA LEU A 580 -1.66 8.08 -10.76
C LEU A 580 -2.52 7.27 -11.74
N LEU A 581 -3.78 7.00 -11.38
CA LEU A 581 -4.69 6.25 -12.25
C LEU A 581 -4.79 6.90 -13.64
N LEU A 582 -4.98 8.23 -13.69
CA LEU A 582 -5.23 8.94 -14.95
C LEU A 582 -4.04 8.95 -15.93
N HIS A 583 -2.83 8.58 -15.49
CA HIS A 583 -1.62 8.60 -16.32
C HIS A 583 -1.24 7.22 -16.91
N PHE A 584 -2.01 6.16 -16.65
CA PHE A 584 -1.72 4.82 -17.19
C PHE A 584 -2.19 4.63 -18.64
N ASN A 585 -1.53 3.71 -19.37
CA ASN A 585 -1.88 3.36 -20.74
C ASN A 585 -3.21 2.58 -20.81
N SER A 586 -4.04 2.88 -21.82
CA SER A 586 -5.28 2.16 -22.15
C SER A 586 -5.16 0.62 -22.18
N LEU A 587 -4.04 0.05 -22.66
CA LEU A 587 -3.83 -1.40 -22.69
C LEU A 587 -3.83 -2.02 -21.28
N VAL A 588 -3.27 -1.29 -20.32
CA VAL A 588 -3.14 -1.73 -18.92
C VAL A 588 -4.51 -1.79 -18.27
N TYR A 589 -5.38 -0.80 -18.55
CA TYR A 589 -6.77 -0.82 -18.12
C TYR A 589 -7.51 -2.06 -18.60
N VAL A 590 -7.37 -2.41 -19.88
CA VAL A 590 -7.99 -3.62 -20.45
C VAL A 590 -7.47 -4.87 -19.71
N GLY A 591 -6.15 -4.97 -19.51
CA GLY A 591 -5.53 -6.09 -18.79
C GLY A 591 -6.06 -6.25 -17.36
N VAL A 592 -6.13 -5.16 -16.59
CA VAL A 592 -6.62 -5.20 -15.21
C VAL A 592 -8.12 -5.49 -15.15
N VAL A 593 -8.93 -4.96 -16.07
CA VAL A 593 -10.36 -5.30 -16.14
C VAL A 593 -10.55 -6.79 -16.43
N VAL A 594 -9.83 -7.35 -17.41
CA VAL A 594 -9.86 -8.78 -17.71
C VAL A 594 -9.43 -9.60 -16.49
N TRP A 595 -8.39 -9.17 -15.78
CA TRP A 595 -7.92 -9.84 -14.56
C TRP A 595 -8.95 -9.82 -13.42
N LEU A 596 -9.62 -8.69 -13.20
CA LEU A 596 -10.68 -8.57 -12.20
C LEU A 596 -11.90 -9.42 -12.58
N CYS A 597 -12.26 -9.47 -13.87
CA CYS A 597 -13.31 -10.37 -14.36
C CYS A 597 -12.96 -11.85 -14.09
N LEU A 598 -11.71 -12.25 -14.33
CA LEU A 598 -11.25 -13.60 -14.02
C LEU A 598 -11.32 -13.88 -12.51
N GLY A 599 -10.93 -12.91 -11.67
CA GLY A 599 -11.10 -12.98 -10.23
C GLY A 599 -12.57 -13.20 -9.83
N LEU A 600 -13.50 -12.41 -10.39
CA LEU A 600 -14.93 -12.59 -10.13
C LEU A 600 -15.43 -13.98 -10.52
N ILE A 601 -14.97 -14.52 -11.67
CA ILE A 601 -15.30 -15.88 -12.09
C ILE A 601 -14.82 -16.89 -11.04
N VAL A 602 -13.57 -16.79 -10.59
CA VAL A 602 -13.02 -17.67 -9.53
C VAL A 602 -13.81 -17.54 -8.23
N TYR A 603 -14.16 -16.32 -7.83
CA TYR A 603 -14.95 -16.07 -6.62
C TYR A 603 -16.33 -16.72 -6.69
N PHE A 604 -17.12 -16.47 -7.75
CA PHE A 604 -18.47 -17.00 -7.85
C PHE A 604 -18.51 -18.52 -8.10
N THR A 605 -17.51 -19.08 -8.77
CA THR A 605 -17.46 -20.53 -9.07
C THR A 605 -16.95 -21.36 -7.90
N TYR A 606 -15.94 -20.85 -7.17
CA TYR A 606 -15.24 -21.57 -6.10
C TYR A 606 -15.33 -20.83 -4.76
N GLY A 607 -14.82 -19.60 -4.66
CA GLY A 607 -14.58 -18.91 -3.39
C GLY A 607 -15.83 -18.73 -2.53
N MET A 608 -16.94 -18.30 -3.14
CA MET A 608 -18.22 -18.09 -2.46
C MET A 608 -18.78 -19.37 -1.84
N LYS A 609 -18.54 -20.53 -2.46
CA LYS A 609 -19.04 -21.85 -2.03
C LYS A 609 -18.17 -22.49 -0.94
N GLN A 610 -16.88 -22.18 -0.93
CA GLN A 610 -15.89 -22.77 -0.02
C GLN A 610 -15.47 -21.82 1.11
N SER A 611 -16.09 -20.63 1.19
CA SER A 611 -15.82 -19.64 2.23
C SER A 611 -16.06 -20.22 3.63
N VAL A 612 -15.03 -20.13 4.48
CA VAL A 612 -15.10 -20.58 5.87
C VAL A 612 -16.14 -19.78 6.66
N GLU A 613 -16.29 -18.48 6.36
CA GLU A 613 -17.28 -17.63 7.03
C GLU A 613 -18.72 -17.97 6.62
N ALA A 614 -18.94 -18.52 5.42
CA ALA A 614 -20.24 -19.09 5.06
C ALA A 614 -20.62 -20.24 5.99
N THR A 615 -19.67 -21.16 6.22
CA THR A 615 -19.88 -22.31 7.11
C THR A 615 -20.12 -21.87 8.57
N ARG A 616 -19.41 -20.85 9.05
CA ARG A 616 -19.60 -20.30 10.41
C ARG A 616 -20.99 -19.68 10.61
N GLN A 617 -21.48 -18.92 9.63
CA GLN A 617 -22.82 -18.32 9.72
C GLN A 617 -23.92 -19.39 9.72
N ASP A 618 -23.77 -20.45 8.92
CA ASP A 618 -24.74 -21.56 8.87
C ASP A 618 -24.81 -22.33 10.21
N VAL A 619 -23.68 -22.49 10.92
CA VAL A 619 -23.65 -23.11 12.26
C VAL A 619 -24.39 -22.23 13.27
N HIS A 620 -24.09 -20.92 13.32
CA HIS A 620 -24.76 -19.99 14.24
C HIS A 620 -26.27 -19.90 14.02
N LEU A 621 -26.75 -20.02 12.76
CA LEU A 621 -28.17 -20.00 12.43
C LEU A 621 -28.89 -21.31 12.80
N ASN A 622 -28.18 -22.44 12.90
CA ASN A 622 -28.75 -23.72 13.31
C ASN A 622 -28.75 -23.92 14.84
N ASP A 623 -27.90 -23.19 15.57
CA ASP A 623 -27.84 -23.20 17.03
C ASP A 623 -28.81 -22.19 17.70
N GLN A 624 -29.46 -21.31 16.92
CA GLN A 624 -30.55 -20.40 17.33
C GLN A 624 -31.92 -20.99 16.98
#